data_AF-A0A7K7SXH7-F1
#
_entry.id   AF-A0A7K7SXH7-F1
#
_cell.length_a   1.000
_cell.length_b   1.000
_cell.length_c   1.000
_cell.angle_alpha   90.00
_cell.angle_beta   90.00
_cell.angle_gamma   90.00
#
_symmetry.space_group_name_H-M   'P 1'
#
loop_
_entity.id
_entity.type
_entity.pdbx_description
1 polymer ?
#
loop_
_entity_poly.entity_id
_entity_poly.type
_entity_poly.pdbx_seq_one_letter_code
_entity_poly.pdbx_strand_id
1 'polypeptide(L)'
;ENYTTITQRCWDYFISLMENVSASELCEWKVISRPYSELRYCLEFWADRLNYSYPNALAEQYIFQSHHRYFHNCTLEHPVYFDPPEDVLLAMIIAPICLIPFLVTLVIWRSKDSKAQA
;
A
#
# COMPACT_ATOMS: atom_id res chain seq x y z
N GLU A 1 -2.71 -34.84 -11.12
CA GLU A 1 -1.89 -34.46 -9.96
C GLU A 1 -2.82 -34.06 -8.81
N ASN A 2 -2.43 -34.30 -7.56
CA ASN A 2 -3.23 -33.87 -6.39
C ASN A 2 -3.03 -32.35 -6.16
N TYR A 3 -4.06 -31.66 -5.68
CA TYR A 3 -4.02 -30.23 -5.36
C TYR A 3 -2.87 -29.89 -4.40
N THR A 4 -2.57 -30.77 -3.45
CA THR A 4 -1.43 -30.62 -2.52
C THR A 4 -0.07 -30.62 -3.23
N THR A 5 0.15 -31.52 -4.19
CA THR A 5 1.40 -31.59 -4.97
C THR A 5 1.59 -30.36 -5.84
N ILE A 6 0.50 -29.86 -6.43
CA ILE A 6 0.52 -28.67 -7.27
C ILE A 6 0.81 -27.41 -6.45
N THR A 7 0.13 -27.24 -5.32
CA THR A 7 0.36 -26.08 -4.44
C THR A 7 1.75 -26.11 -3.81
N GLN A 8 2.32 -27.29 -3.55
CA GLN A 8 3.73 -27.42 -3.17
C GLN A 8 4.66 -26.90 -4.29
N ARG A 9 4.37 -27.20 -5.56
CA ARG A 9 5.15 -26.66 -6.69
C ARG A 9 5.03 -25.14 -6.80
N CYS A 10 3.85 -24.57 -6.55
CA CYS A 10 3.67 -23.12 -6.47
C CYS A 10 4.56 -22.52 -5.37
N TRP A 11 4.62 -23.17 -4.21
CA TRP A 11 5.46 -22.76 -3.09
C TRP A 11 6.95 -22.84 -3.43
N ASP A 12 7.41 -23.96 -4.00
CA ASP A 12 8.82 -24.12 -4.37
C ASP A 12 9.25 -23.07 -5.41
N TYR A 13 8.36 -22.74 -6.36
CA TYR A 13 8.59 -21.66 -7.31
C TYR A 13 8.68 -20.29 -6.61
N PHE A 14 7.78 -19.98 -5.67
CA PHE A 14 7.88 -18.77 -4.86
C PHE A 14 9.20 -18.68 -4.10
N ILE A 15 9.65 -19.77 -3.47
CA ILE A 15 10.95 -19.83 -2.78
C ILE A 15 12.08 -19.48 -3.76
N SER A 16 12.08 -20.08 -4.97
CA SER A 16 13.10 -19.81 -5.97
C SER A 16 13.15 -18.34 -6.43
N LEU A 17 12.00 -17.66 -6.50
CA LEU A 17 11.96 -16.24 -6.82
C LEU A 17 12.49 -15.38 -5.67
N MET A 18 12.30 -15.83 -4.43
CA MET A 18 12.75 -15.13 -3.23
C MET A 18 14.24 -15.35 -2.91
N GLU A 19 14.92 -16.34 -3.52
CA GLU A 19 16.34 -16.63 -3.29
C GLU A 19 17.26 -15.44 -3.63
N ASN A 20 16.90 -14.64 -4.63
CA ASN A 20 17.69 -13.50 -5.08
C ASN A 20 17.32 -12.18 -4.37
N VAL A 21 16.39 -12.20 -3.41
CA VAL A 21 15.96 -11.01 -2.68
C VAL A 21 16.81 -10.85 -1.43
N SER A 22 17.53 -9.73 -1.31
CA SER A 22 18.37 -9.48 -0.13
C SER A 22 17.51 -9.15 1.10
N ALA A 23 18.06 -9.36 2.31
CA ALA A 23 17.34 -9.10 3.55
C ALA A 23 16.83 -7.65 3.68
N SER A 24 17.57 -6.67 3.15
CA SER A 24 17.16 -5.27 3.13
C SER A 24 16.00 -4.98 2.18
N GLU A 25 15.78 -5.82 1.17
CA GLU A 25 14.74 -5.64 0.16
C GLU A 25 13.46 -6.42 0.47
N LEU A 26 13.46 -7.30 1.47
CA LEU A 26 12.30 -8.13 1.84
C LEU A 26 11.07 -7.31 2.24
N CYS A 27 11.28 -6.11 2.79
CA CYS A 27 10.20 -5.22 3.21
C CYS A 27 9.79 -4.20 2.13
N GLU A 28 10.48 -4.20 0.99
CA GLU A 28 10.16 -3.32 -0.13
C GLU A 28 9.06 -3.93 -0.99
N TRP A 29 7.81 -3.47 -0.84
CA TRP A 29 6.67 -4.00 -1.61
C TRP A 29 6.93 -4.00 -3.12
N LYS A 30 7.64 -3.00 -3.64
CA LYS A 30 8.02 -2.92 -5.05
C LYS A 30 8.85 -4.13 -5.51
N VAL A 31 9.68 -4.69 -4.64
CA VAL A 31 10.53 -5.86 -4.93
C VAL A 31 9.71 -7.15 -4.79
N ILE A 32 8.97 -7.29 -3.69
CA ILE A 32 8.27 -8.55 -3.36
C ILE A 32 6.89 -8.71 -4.01
N SER A 33 6.30 -7.64 -4.55
CA SER A 33 4.95 -7.67 -5.14
C SER A 33 4.82 -8.70 -6.26
N ARG A 34 5.86 -8.84 -7.10
CA ARG A 34 5.88 -9.82 -8.19
C ARG A 34 5.88 -11.27 -7.68
N PRO A 35 6.88 -11.75 -6.91
CA PRO A 35 6.88 -13.14 -6.42
C PRO A 35 5.65 -13.47 -5.58
N TYR A 36 5.17 -12.53 -4.77
CA TYR A 36 3.97 -12.73 -3.96
C TYR A 36 2.70 -12.86 -4.83
N SER A 37 2.57 -12.04 -5.88
CA SER A 37 1.45 -12.14 -6.82
C SER A 37 1.47 -13.43 -7.62
N GLU A 38 2.66 -13.93 -8.01
CA GLU A 38 2.82 -15.22 -8.69
C GLU A 38 2.39 -16.38 -7.79
N LEU A 39 2.78 -16.37 -6.50
CA LEU A 39 2.33 -17.37 -5.53
C LEU A 39 0.80 -17.38 -5.43
N ARG A 40 0.21 -16.19 -5.19
CA ARG A 40 -1.25 -16.03 -5.09
C ARG A 40 -1.95 -16.53 -6.35
N TYR A 41 -1.50 -16.09 -7.52
CA TYR A 41 -2.07 -16.47 -8.81
C TYR A 41 -1.99 -17.99 -9.04
N CYS A 42 -0.85 -18.61 -8.76
CA CYS A 42 -0.68 -20.06 -8.89
C CYS A 42 -1.67 -20.82 -7.99
N LEU A 43 -1.80 -20.41 -6.72
CA LEU A 43 -2.73 -21.04 -5.78
C LEU A 43 -4.20 -20.89 -6.21
N GLU A 44 -4.58 -19.69 -6.68
CA GLU A 44 -5.93 -19.36 -7.15
C GLU A 44 -6.27 -20.10 -8.45
N PHE A 45 -5.36 -20.08 -9.43
CA PHE A 45 -5.52 -20.75 -10.72
C PHE A 45 -5.73 -22.25 -10.57
N TRP A 46 -4.92 -22.91 -9.73
CA TRP A 46 -5.05 -24.35 -9.52
C TRP A 46 -6.21 -24.74 -8.62
N ALA A 47 -6.64 -23.85 -7.73
CA ALA A 47 -7.89 -24.04 -6.99
C ALA A 47 -9.07 -24.09 -7.98
N ASP A 48 -9.19 -23.08 -8.83
CA ASP A 48 -10.24 -22.99 -9.85
C ASP A 48 -10.17 -24.19 -10.83
N ARG A 49 -8.98 -24.49 -11.36
CA ARG A 49 -8.78 -25.58 -12.33
C ARG A 49 -9.16 -26.95 -11.79
N LEU A 50 -9.05 -27.17 -10.48
CA LEU A 50 -9.38 -28.43 -9.82
C LEU A 50 -10.71 -28.37 -9.04
N ASN A 51 -11.51 -27.32 -9.21
CA ASN A 51 -12.79 -27.08 -8.53
C ASN A 51 -12.70 -27.03 -6.99
N TYR A 52 -11.62 -26.47 -6.45
CA TYR A 52 -11.51 -26.07 -5.05
C TYR A 52 -11.94 -24.61 -4.87
N SER A 53 -12.57 -24.29 -3.75
CA SER A 53 -12.84 -22.89 -3.39
C SER A 53 -11.55 -22.12 -3.13
N TYR A 54 -11.54 -20.82 -3.44
CA TYR A 54 -10.46 -19.91 -3.09
C TYR A 54 -11.06 -18.64 -2.45
N PRO A 55 -10.50 -18.14 -1.33
CA PRO A 55 -9.39 -18.71 -0.56
C PRO A 55 -9.77 -20.03 0.14
N ASN A 56 -8.77 -20.83 0.50
CA ASN A 56 -8.92 -22.07 1.28
C ASN A 56 -7.76 -22.24 2.27
N ALA A 57 -7.91 -23.19 3.20
CA ALA A 57 -6.96 -23.41 4.30
C ALA A 57 -5.53 -23.70 3.83
N LEU A 58 -5.36 -24.40 2.70
CA LEU A 58 -4.03 -24.72 2.18
C LEU A 58 -3.37 -23.48 1.57
N ALA A 59 -4.12 -22.68 0.81
CA ALA A 59 -3.62 -21.41 0.29
C ALA A 59 -3.24 -20.45 1.43
N GLU A 60 -4.10 -20.35 2.45
CA GLU A 60 -3.87 -19.56 3.65
C GLU A 60 -2.59 -19.98 4.39
N GLN A 61 -2.34 -21.29 4.52
CA GLN A 61 -1.11 -21.81 5.14
C GLN A 61 0.15 -21.32 4.42
N TYR A 62 0.20 -21.39 3.08
CA TYR A 62 1.36 -20.90 2.31
C TYR A 62 1.53 -19.39 2.43
N ILE A 63 0.42 -18.63 2.44
CA ILE A 63 0.47 -17.19 2.65
C ILE A 63 1.05 -16.87 4.03
N PHE A 64 0.55 -17.48 5.11
CA PHE A 64 1.12 -17.28 6.45
C PHE A 64 2.58 -17.72 6.55
N GLN A 65 2.94 -18.83 5.91
CA GLN A 65 4.32 -19.30 5.87
C GLN A 65 5.23 -18.28 5.18
N SER A 66 4.77 -17.61 4.13
CA SER A 66 5.52 -16.52 3.47
C SER A 66 5.77 -15.35 4.44
N HIS A 67 4.74 -14.91 5.17
CA HIS A 67 4.85 -13.83 6.16
C HIS A 67 5.81 -14.19 7.29
N HIS A 68 5.67 -15.38 7.86
CA HIS A 68 6.56 -15.84 8.93
C HIS A 68 8.02 -16.00 8.45
N ARG A 69 8.23 -16.54 7.24
CA ARG A 69 9.58 -16.82 6.73
C ARG A 69 10.31 -15.57 6.27
N TYR A 70 9.65 -14.69 5.52
CA TYR A 70 10.29 -13.57 4.83
C TYR A 70 9.97 -12.20 5.41
N PHE A 71 8.77 -12.02 5.99
CA PHE A 71 8.26 -10.68 6.33
C PHE A 71 8.10 -10.43 7.84
N HIS A 72 8.57 -11.35 8.70
CA HIS A 72 8.36 -11.28 10.15
C HIS A 72 8.97 -10.04 10.82
N ASN A 73 10.02 -9.46 10.24
CA ASN A 73 10.67 -8.23 10.73
C ASN A 73 10.25 -6.97 9.95
N CYS A 74 9.31 -7.08 9.02
CA CYS A 74 8.84 -5.93 8.27
C CYS A 74 7.81 -5.16 9.09
N THR A 75 8.15 -3.94 9.46
CA THR A 75 7.18 -2.98 9.98
C THR A 75 6.48 -2.29 8.82
N LEU A 76 5.15 -2.22 8.87
CA LEU A 76 4.40 -1.31 8.00
C LEU A 76 4.79 0.12 8.36
N GLU A 77 5.72 0.70 7.61
CA GLU A 77 6.01 2.13 7.69
C GLU A 77 4.80 2.89 7.14
N HIS A 78 3.91 3.28 8.06
CA HIS A 78 2.78 4.17 7.88
C HIS A 78 1.77 3.71 6.81
N PRO A 79 0.52 3.42 7.20
CA PRO A 79 -0.51 3.21 6.21
C PRO A 79 -0.74 4.56 5.52
N VAL A 80 -0.41 4.62 4.22
CA VAL A 80 -0.43 5.82 3.36
C VAL A 80 -1.84 6.45 3.24
N TYR A 81 -2.85 5.81 3.83
CA TYR A 81 -4.27 6.16 3.74
C TYR A 81 -4.91 6.55 5.08
N PHE A 82 -4.14 7.05 6.05
CA PHE A 82 -4.74 7.68 7.22
C PHE A 82 -4.95 9.17 6.96
N ASP A 83 -6.12 9.66 7.37
CA ASP A 83 -6.35 11.09 7.48
C ASP A 83 -5.26 11.71 8.37
N PRO A 84 -4.79 12.93 8.05
CA PRO A 84 -3.86 13.64 8.91
C PRO A 84 -4.47 13.81 10.31
N PRO A 85 -3.64 13.95 11.37
CA PRO A 85 -4.13 14.20 12.71
C PRO A 85 -5.13 15.36 12.74
N GLU A 86 -6.18 15.26 13.56
CA GLU A 86 -7.31 16.20 13.56
C GLU A 86 -6.86 17.67 13.68
N ASP A 87 -5.87 17.94 14.53
CA ASP A 87 -5.29 19.28 14.71
C ASP A 87 -4.63 19.83 13.44
N VAL A 88 -3.96 18.97 12.67
CA VAL A 88 -3.29 19.33 11.41
C VAL A 88 -4.34 19.58 10.34
N LEU A 89 -5.35 18.72 10.25
CA LEU A 89 -6.47 18.89 9.34
C LEU A 89 -7.20 20.21 9.61
N LEU A 90 -7.49 20.49 10.88
CA LEU A 90 -8.15 21.72 11.31
C LEU A 90 -7.32 22.96 10.95
N ALA A 91 -6.01 22.92 11.19
CA ALA A 91 -5.11 24.01 10.79
C ALA A 91 -5.12 24.26 9.27
N MET A 92 -5.11 23.19 8.47
CA MET A 92 -5.20 23.28 7.00
C MET A 92 -6.54 23.84 6.51
N ILE A 93 -7.63 23.62 7.25
CA ILE A 93 -8.95 24.19 6.93
C ILE A 93 -9.04 25.66 7.34
N ILE A 94 -8.59 26.01 8.54
CA ILE A 94 -8.68 27.38 9.06
C ILE A 94 -7.76 28.34 8.31
N ALA A 95 -6.56 27.90 7.92
CA ALA A 95 -5.59 28.74 7.21
C ALA A 95 -6.17 29.43 5.95
N PRO A 96 -6.75 28.73 4.95
CA PRO A 96 -7.35 29.38 3.78
C PRO A 96 -8.58 30.22 4.15
N ILE A 97 -9.40 29.80 5.11
CA ILE A 97 -10.57 30.56 5.59
C ILE A 97 -10.17 31.93 6.14
N CYS A 98 -9.04 32.02 6.84
CA CYS A 98 -8.52 33.29 7.37
C CYS A 98 -7.73 34.08 6.34
N LEU A 99 -6.93 33.42 5.50
CA LEU A 99 -6.05 34.08 4.53
C LEU A 99 -6.83 34.74 3.38
N ILE A 100 -7.89 34.10 2.88
CA ILE A 100 -8.68 34.65 1.77
C ILE A 100 -9.28 36.04 2.11
N PRO A 101 -10.06 36.23 3.18
CA PRO A 101 -10.61 37.55 3.52
C PRO A 101 -9.53 38.57 3.87
N PHE A 102 -8.42 38.14 4.49
CA PHE A 102 -7.27 39.02 4.74
C PHE A 102 -6.67 39.55 3.43
N LEU A 103 -6.40 38.68 2.46
CA LEU A 103 -5.87 39.08 1.16
C LEU A 103 -6.87 39.95 0.38
N VAL A 104 -8.16 39.59 0.39
CA VAL A 104 -9.23 40.38 -0.27
C VAL A 104 -9.28 41.80 0.30
N THR A 105 -9.27 41.95 1.63
CA THR A 105 -9.30 43.28 2.27
C THR A 105 -8.05 44.09 1.95
N LEU A 106 -6.86 43.46 1.95
CA LEU A 106 -5.62 44.10 1.55
C LEU A 106 -5.64 44.59 0.09
N VAL A 107 -6.14 43.77 -0.84
CA VAL A 107 -6.27 44.14 -2.26
C VAL A 107 -7.24 45.31 -2.44
N ILE A 108 -8.40 45.26 -1.77
CA ILE A 108 -9.37 46.37 -1.80
C ILE A 108 -8.72 47.65 -1.29
N TRP A 109 -8.02 47.58 -0.16
CA TRP A 109 -7.36 48.74 0.44
C TRP A 109 -6.31 49.34 -0.50
N ARG A 110 -5.41 48.51 -1.06
CA ARG A 110 -4.41 48.97 -2.04
C ARG A 110 -5.05 49.55 -3.30
N SER A 111 -6.12 48.94 -3.81
CA SER A 111 -6.81 49.45 -5.00
C SER A 111 -7.49 50.81 -4.79
N LYS A 112 -7.95 51.09 -3.56
CA LYS A 112 -8.49 52.40 -3.18
C LYS A 112 -7.39 53.45 -3.07
N ASP A 113 -6.26 53.09 -2.46
CA ASP A 113 -5.11 53.99 -2.31
C ASP A 113 -4.52 54.39 -3.68
N SER A 114 -4.40 53.43 -4.60
CA SER A 114 -3.99 53.71 -5.98
C SER A 114 -4.98 54.55 -6.79
N LYS A 115 -6.29 54.50 -6.47
CA LYS A 115 -7.31 55.37 -7.09
C LYS A 115 -7.35 56.78 -6.48
N ALA A 116 -6.86 56.96 -5.25
CA ALA A 116 -6.80 58.27 -4.60
C ALA A 116 -5.56 59.08 -5.03
N GLN A 117 -4.56 58.44 -5.65
CA GLN A 117 -3.33 59.05 -6.17
C GLN A 117 -3.35 59.31 -7.69
N ALA A 118 -4.43 58.95 -8.39
CA ALA A 118 -4.67 59.24 -9.81
C ALA A 118 -5.70 60.37 -9.96
#